data_AF-A0A969YPB5-F1
#
_entry.id   AF-A0A969YPB5-F1
#
_cell.length_a   1.000
_cell.length_b   1.000
_cell.length_c   1.000
_cell.angle_alpha   90.00
_cell.angle_beta   90.00
_cell.angle_gamma   90.00
#
_symmetry.space_group_name_H-M   'P 1'
#
loop_
_entity.id
_entity.type
_entity.pdbx_description
1 polymer ?
#
loop_
_entity_poly.entity_id
_entity_poly.type
_entity_poly.pdbx_seq_one_letter_code
_entity_poly.pdbx_strand_id
1 'polypeptide(L)'
;MLFIHPMWNHESERIGKQKCTPIGYALHVIADLLGFVGLLLLLGVLVYLGHRGIAGGFRASMCWLLAIPFGVGVVSEVLYHVSWIIALRHGFEYDPKKCVASWEENGRRITYKWEPNK
;
A
#
# COMPACT_ATOMS: atom_id res chain seq x y z
N MET A 1 -6.61 -4.03 -2.47
CA MET A 1 -6.98 -3.30 -3.71
C MET A 1 -5.71 -3.20 -4.53
N LEU A 2 -5.60 -3.96 -5.63
CA LEU A 2 -4.32 -4.35 -6.26
C LEU A 2 -3.31 -3.22 -6.54
N PHE A 3 -3.77 -1.98 -6.72
CA PHE A 3 -2.92 -0.84 -7.06
C PHE A 3 -3.05 0.35 -6.10
N ILE A 4 -4.11 0.41 -5.30
CA ILE A 4 -4.42 1.55 -4.45
C ILE A 4 -4.79 0.99 -3.10
N HIS A 5 -3.91 1.10 -2.12
CA HIS A 5 -4.23 0.63 -0.79
C HIS A 5 -5.08 1.63 0.00
N PRO A 6 -5.83 1.16 1.01
CA PRO A 6 -6.54 2.04 1.93
C PRO A 6 -5.60 3.08 2.55
N MET A 7 -5.96 4.36 2.41
CA MET A 7 -5.29 5.45 3.09
C MET A 7 -5.50 5.36 4.62
N TRP A 8 -4.58 5.96 5.36
CA TRP A 8 -4.71 6.17 6.80
C TRP A 8 -5.98 6.96 7.12
N ASN A 9 -6.71 6.54 8.16
CA ASN A 9 -7.90 7.27 8.61
C ASN A 9 -7.53 8.56 9.35
N HIS A 10 -6.38 8.56 10.04
CA HIS A 10 -5.88 9.72 10.77
C HIS A 10 -4.35 9.68 10.88
N GLU A 11 -3.75 10.84 11.11
CA GLU A 11 -2.31 10.97 11.28
C GLU A 11 -1.75 10.18 12.47
N SER A 12 -2.58 10.02 13.52
CA SER A 12 -2.27 9.15 14.66
C SER A 12 -2.05 7.70 14.25
N GLU A 13 -2.81 7.19 13.27
CA GLU A 13 -2.69 5.83 12.75
C GLU A 13 -1.37 5.66 12.00
N ARG A 14 -1.07 6.61 11.10
CA ARG A 14 0.16 6.64 10.31
C ARG A 14 1.41 6.68 11.19
N ILE A 15 1.48 7.66 12.09
CA ILE A 15 2.62 7.83 13.00
C ILE A 15 2.66 6.69 14.02
N GLY A 16 1.50 6.22 14.47
CA GLY A 16 1.40 5.07 15.38
C GLY A 16 2.06 3.84 14.79
N LYS A 17 1.72 3.48 13.54
CA LYS A 17 2.34 2.33 12.86
C LYS A 17 3.84 2.55 12.65
N GLN A 18 4.25 3.77 12.27
CA GLN A 18 5.65 4.12 12.11
C GLN A 18 6.47 3.91 13.40
N LYS A 19 5.92 4.31 14.55
CA LYS A 19 6.57 4.13 15.85
C LYS A 19 6.55 2.68 16.32
N CYS A 20 5.44 1.99 16.12
CA CYS A 20 5.29 0.57 16.46
C CYS A 20 6.25 -0.32 15.65
N THR A 21 6.34 -0.10 14.35
CA THR A 21 7.20 -0.88 13.45
C THR A 21 7.73 -0.03 12.30
N PRO A 22 8.96 0.52 12.40
CA PRO A 22 9.57 1.28 11.32
C PRO A 22 9.72 0.47 10.02
N ILE A 23 10.04 -0.83 10.16
CA ILE A 23 10.18 -1.76 9.02
C ILE A 23 8.81 -2.04 8.39
N GLY A 24 7.78 -2.30 9.21
CA GLY A 24 6.42 -2.48 8.72
C GLY A 24 5.89 -1.22 8.03
N TYR A 25 6.22 -0.04 8.54
CA TYR A 25 5.88 1.22 7.87
C TYR A 25 6.61 1.39 6.54
N ALA A 26 7.92 1.12 6.47
CA ALA A 26 8.68 1.18 5.22
C ALA A 26 8.12 0.21 4.16
N LEU A 27 7.78 -1.02 4.55
CA LEU A 27 7.13 -2.00 3.67
C LEU A 27 5.80 -1.50 3.12
N HIS A 28 4.99 -0.83 3.96
CA HIS A 28 3.73 -0.24 3.52
C HIS A 28 3.94 0.86 2.47
N VAL A 29 4.90 1.76 2.70
CA VAL A 29 5.22 2.83 1.73
C VAL A 29 5.74 2.26 0.41
N ILE A 30 6.60 1.23 0.46
CA ILE A 30 7.08 0.53 -0.74
C ILE A 30 5.91 -0.14 -1.47
N ALA A 31 4.99 -0.77 -0.73
CA ALA A 31 3.81 -1.37 -1.30
C ALA A 31 2.97 -0.32 -2.03
N ASP A 32 2.67 0.82 -1.42
CA ASP A 32 1.92 1.92 -2.05
C ASP A 32 2.59 2.41 -3.32
N LEU A 33 3.92 2.61 -3.29
CA LEU A 33 4.68 3.04 -4.46
C LEU A 33 4.60 2.02 -5.58
N LEU A 34 4.77 0.73 -5.28
CA LEU A 34 4.65 -0.34 -6.27
C LEU A 34 3.23 -0.42 -6.85
N GLY A 35 2.20 -0.24 -6.03
CA GLY A 35 0.81 -0.22 -6.49
C GLY A 35 0.58 0.93 -7.48
N PHE A 36 1.07 2.12 -7.16
CA PHE A 36 1.00 3.28 -8.04
C PHE A 36 1.79 3.09 -9.34
N VAL A 37 3.00 2.54 -9.28
CA VAL A 37 3.80 2.20 -10.46
C VAL A 37 3.08 1.16 -11.33
N GLY A 38 2.50 0.13 -10.71
CA GLY A 38 1.69 -0.88 -11.39
C GLY A 38 0.50 -0.26 -12.14
N LEU A 39 -0.16 0.74 -11.54
CA LEU A 39 -1.24 1.48 -12.19
C LEU A 39 -0.75 2.28 -13.40
N LEU A 40 0.37 2.99 -13.28
CA LEU A 40 0.96 3.73 -14.40
C LEU A 40 1.34 2.81 -15.55
N LEU A 41 1.94 1.65 -15.23
CA LEU A 41 2.27 0.62 -16.23
C LEU A 41 1.02 0.08 -16.90
N LEU A 42 -0.06 -0.16 -16.15
CA LEU A 42 -1.33 -0.61 -16.70
C LEU A 42 -1.89 0.40 -17.72
N LEU A 43 -1.93 1.67 -17.35
CA LEU A 43 -2.38 2.74 -18.25
C LEU A 43 -1.50 2.82 -19.50
N GLY A 44 -0.17 2.77 -19.35
CA GLY A 44 0.77 2.78 -20.47
C GLY A 44 0.56 1.59 -21.43
N VAL A 45 0.38 0.38 -20.89
CA VAL A 45 0.11 -0.82 -21.70
C VAL A 45 -1.23 -0.70 -22.42
N LEU A 46 -2.28 -0.19 -21.76
CA LEU A 46 -3.59 0.01 -22.40
C LEU A 46 -3.52 1.01 -23.56
N VAL A 47 -2.83 2.14 -23.36
CA VAL A 47 -2.61 3.14 -24.42
C VAL A 47 -1.84 2.53 -25.58
N TYR A 48 -0.78 1.77 -25.30
CA TYR A 48 0.02 1.09 -26.32
C TYR A 48 -0.81 0.08 -27.13
N LEU A 49 -1.56 -0.79 -26.44
CA LEU A 49 -2.41 -1.80 -27.10
C LEU A 49 -3.52 -1.15 -27.93
N GLY A 50 -4.16 -0.09 -27.40
CA GLY A 50 -5.17 0.68 -28.12
C GLY A 50 -4.60 1.30 -29.40
N HIS A 51 -3.42 1.92 -29.31
CA HIS A 51 -2.72 2.47 -30.48
C HIS A 51 -2.39 1.39 -31.52
N ARG A 52 -1.90 0.22 -31.10
CA ARG A 52 -1.61 -0.92 -32.00
C ARG A 52 -2.88 -1.50 -32.63
N GLY A 53 -4.01 -1.47 -31.92
CA GLY A 53 -5.32 -1.84 -32.43
C GLY A 53 -5.77 -0.95 -33.58
N ILE A 54 -5.71 0.36 -33.39
CA ILE A 54 -6.09 1.35 -34.40
C ILE A 54 -5.15 1.28 -35.62
N ALA A 55 -3.85 1.09 -35.39
CA ALA A 55 -2.84 1.01 -36.45
C ALA A 55 -2.82 -0.35 -37.20
N GLY A 56 -3.74 -1.28 -36.91
CA GLY A 56 -3.82 -2.60 -37.56
C GLY A 56 -2.67 -3.56 -37.22
N GLY A 57 -1.82 -3.21 -36.24
CA GLY A 57 -0.64 -3.96 -35.85
C GLY A 57 -0.82 -4.83 -34.60
N PHE A 58 -2.06 -5.02 -34.16
CA PHE A 58 -2.40 -5.77 -32.95
C PHE A 58 -2.20 -7.28 -33.14
N ARG A 59 -1.56 -7.92 -32.16
CA ARG A 59 -1.45 -9.37 -32.06
C ARG A 59 -1.93 -9.81 -30.69
N ALA A 60 -2.69 -10.90 -30.62
CA ALA A 60 -3.18 -11.44 -29.34
C ALA A 60 -2.04 -11.74 -28.35
N SER A 61 -0.85 -12.07 -28.85
CA SER A 61 0.35 -12.27 -28.03
C SER A 61 0.78 -11.01 -27.26
N MET A 62 0.39 -9.80 -27.70
CA MET A 62 0.69 -8.54 -27.02
C MET A 62 -0.11 -8.40 -25.72
N CYS A 63 -1.20 -9.15 -25.53
CA CYS A 63 -1.95 -9.15 -24.27
C CYS A 63 -1.12 -9.66 -23.09
N TRP A 64 -0.04 -10.43 -23.32
CA TRP A 64 0.90 -10.81 -22.27
C TRP A 64 1.57 -9.62 -21.58
N LEU A 65 1.64 -8.45 -22.23
CA LEU A 65 2.16 -7.22 -21.62
C LEU A 65 1.35 -6.80 -20.40
N LEU A 66 0.07 -7.20 -20.29
CA LEU A 66 -0.75 -6.96 -19.11
C LEU A 66 -0.25 -7.73 -17.88
N ALA A 67 0.44 -8.86 -18.06
CA ALA A 67 0.95 -9.64 -16.93
C ALA A 67 1.94 -8.84 -16.07
N ILE A 68 2.65 -7.86 -16.66
CA ILE A 68 3.62 -7.02 -15.95
C ILE A 68 2.94 -6.12 -14.90
N PRO A 69 2.01 -5.20 -15.24
CA PRO A 69 1.34 -4.38 -14.24
C PRO A 69 0.57 -5.22 -13.22
N PHE A 70 -0.10 -6.30 -13.64
CA PHE A 70 -0.78 -7.19 -12.70
C PHE A 70 0.19 -7.86 -11.72
N GLY A 71 1.34 -8.35 -12.20
CA GLY A 71 2.37 -8.93 -11.34
C GLY A 71 2.91 -7.94 -10.31
N VAL A 72 3.18 -6.71 -10.73
CA VAL A 72 3.59 -5.61 -9.83
C VAL A 72 2.51 -5.34 -8.78
N GLY A 73 1.24 -5.27 -9.18
CA GLY A 73 0.11 -5.08 -8.27
C GLY A 73 -0.05 -6.22 -7.25
N VAL A 74 0.15 -7.48 -7.67
CA VAL A 74 0.11 -8.61 -6.73
C VAL A 74 1.22 -8.52 -5.69
N VAL A 75 2.45 -8.21 -6.11
CA VAL A 75 3.58 -8.04 -5.18
C VAL A 75 3.32 -6.88 -4.22
N SER A 76 2.79 -5.77 -4.73
CA SER A 76 2.37 -4.61 -3.94
C SER A 76 1.35 -5.01 -2.84
N GLU A 77 0.26 -5.69 -3.19
CA GLU A 77 -0.77 -6.13 -2.24
C GLU A 77 -0.19 -7.07 -1.17
N VAL A 78 0.67 -8.02 -1.56
CA VAL A 78 1.32 -8.94 -0.62
C VAL A 78 2.18 -8.17 0.39
N LEU A 79 3.01 -7.23 -0.07
CA LEU A 79 3.84 -6.40 0.81
C LEU A 79 2.99 -5.55 1.75
N TYR A 80 1.88 -5.00 1.26
CA TYR A 80 0.93 -4.26 2.06
C TYR A 80 0.36 -5.12 3.20
N HIS A 81 -0.09 -6.36 2.91
CA HIS A 81 -0.58 -7.25 3.95
C HIS A 81 0.49 -7.66 4.95
N VAL A 82 1.70 -7.99 4.47
CA VAL A 82 2.85 -8.30 5.34
C VAL A 82 3.14 -7.12 6.28
N SER A 83 3.08 -5.89 5.78
CA SER A 83 3.28 -4.67 6.58
C SER A 83 2.33 -4.59 7.79
N TRP A 84 1.08 -5.01 7.60
CA TRP A 84 0.05 -5.00 8.63
C TRP A 84 0.15 -6.20 9.56
N ILE A 85 0.48 -7.37 9.04
CA ILE A 85 0.75 -8.56 9.86
C ILE A 85 1.87 -8.27 10.86
N ILE A 86 2.94 -7.58 10.43
CA ILE A 86 4.02 -7.17 11.32
C ILE A 86 3.49 -6.23 12.41
N ALA A 87 2.75 -5.18 12.05
CA ALA A 87 2.20 -4.24 13.04
C ALA A 87 1.25 -4.93 14.04
N LEU A 88 0.36 -5.79 13.56
CA LEU A 88 -0.58 -6.55 14.39
C LEU A 88 0.13 -7.51 15.34
N ARG A 89 1.25 -8.13 14.93
CA ARG A 89 2.08 -8.95 15.81
C ARG A 89 2.73 -8.17 16.94
N HIS A 90 2.97 -6.87 16.75
CA HIS A 90 3.40 -5.94 17.80
C HIS A 90 2.23 -5.34 18.60
N GLY A 91 1.03 -5.93 18.48
CA GLY A 91 -0.16 -5.53 19.22
C GLY A 91 -0.73 -4.19 18.78
N PHE A 92 -0.44 -3.73 17.56
CA PHE A 92 -0.95 -2.46 17.06
C PHE A 92 -2.49 -2.47 16.96
N GLU A 93 -3.11 -1.45 17.54
CA GLU A 93 -4.54 -1.17 17.43
C GLU A 93 -4.76 0.33 17.24
N TYR A 94 -5.79 0.68 16.47
CA TYR A 94 -6.18 2.07 16.25
C TYR A 94 -7.67 2.24 16.60
N ASP A 95 -7.97 3.19 17.48
CA ASP A 95 -9.34 3.58 17.84
C ASP A 95 -9.77 4.78 16.97
N PRO A 96 -10.65 4.58 15.97
CA PRO A 96 -11.08 5.64 15.07
C PRO A 96 -11.97 6.68 15.75
N LYS A 97 -12.64 6.35 16.87
CA LYS A 97 -13.49 7.32 17.60
C LYS A 97 -12.65 8.30 18.40
N LYS A 98 -11.53 7.84 18.94
CA LYS A 98 -10.63 8.65 19.77
C LYS A 98 -9.45 9.24 18.99
N CYS A 99 -9.23 8.79 17.76
CA CYS A 99 -8.05 9.07 16.95
C CYS A 99 -6.75 8.73 17.69
N VAL A 100 -6.72 7.59 18.38
CA VAL A 100 -5.59 7.12 19.18
C VAL A 100 -5.06 5.82 18.61
N ALA A 101 -3.76 5.75 18.37
CA ALA A 101 -3.06 4.51 18.07
C ALA A 101 -2.46 3.94 19.35
N SER A 102 -2.40 2.63 19.47
CA SER A 102 -1.77 1.95 20.60
C SER A 102 -1.05 0.70 20.16
N TRP A 103 0.05 0.35 20.83
CA TRP A 103 0.82 -0.87 20.55
C TRP A 103 1.51 -1.35 21.82
N GLU A 104 2.08 -2.55 21.76
CA GLU A 104 2.86 -3.10 22.86
C GLU A 104 4.35 -2.87 22.63
N GLU A 105 5.03 -2.30 23.62
CA GLU A 105 6.46 -2.08 23.62
C GLU A 105 7.03 -2.43 25.00
N ASN A 106 7.97 -3.39 25.04
CA ASN A 106 8.59 -3.89 26.27
C ASN A 106 7.59 -4.32 27.37
N GLY A 107 6.50 -5.00 26.97
CA GLY A 107 5.46 -5.47 27.88
C GLY A 107 4.56 -4.37 28.45
N ARG A 108 4.65 -3.14 27.92
CA ARG A 108 3.77 -2.02 28.28
C ARG A 108 2.95 -1.58 27.07
N ARG A 109 1.68 -1.27 27.31
CA ARG A 109 0.82 -0.65 26.30
C ARG A 109 1.16 0.82 26.18
N ILE A 110 1.56 1.24 24.98
CA ILE A 110 1.78 2.65 24.66
C ILE A 110 0.60 3.16 23.87
N THR A 111 0.15 4.38 24.17
CA THR A 111 -0.90 5.08 23.44
C THR A 111 -0.33 6.36 22.84
N TYR A 112 -0.67 6.64 21.59
CA TYR A 112 -0.27 7.83 20.86
C TYR A 112 -1.49 8.52 20.26
N LYS A 113 -1.59 9.82 20.54
CA LYS A 113 -2.55 10.72 19.92
C LYS A 113 -1.78 11.83 19.23
N TRP A 114 -2.05 12.05 17.95
CA TRP A 114 -1.52 13.20 17.25
C TRP A 114 -2.32 14.44 17.63
N GLU A 115 -1.60 15.52 18.00
CA GLU A 115 -2.16 16.84 18.24
C GLU A 115 -1.50 17.81 17.25
N PRO A 116 -2.28 18.57 16.46
CA PRO A 116 -1.71 19.64 15.65
C PRO A 116 -1.12 20.70 16.58
N ASN A 117 0.17 21.00 16.44
CA ASN A 117 0.78 22.15 17.13
C ASN A 117 -0.04 23.40 16.77
N LYS A 118 -0.50 24.13 17.79
CA LYS A 118 -1.19 25.42 17.65
C LYS A 118 -0.25 26.49 17.14
#